data_AF-A0A3Q8UPK6-F1
#
_entry.id   AF-A0A3Q8UPK6-F1
#
_cell.length_a   1.000
_cell.length_b   1.000
_cell.length_c   1.000
_cell.angle_alpha   90.00
_cell.angle_beta   90.00
_cell.angle_gamma   90.00
#
_symmetry.space_group_name_H-M   'P 1'
#
loop_
_entity.id
_entity.type
_entity.pdbx_description
1 polymer ?
#
loop_
_entity_poly.entity_id
_entity_poly.type
_entity_poly.pdbx_seq_one_letter_code
_entity_poly.pdbx_strand_id
1 'polypeptide(L)'
;MPELNKNVPSRERRRFPGISSRAYEHPADRSALVSLRKLTGFDKVFKAISGMLPERSLRLLFLSDSVRVSDQQFQHLHDMLRDACYILDLDKVPQMYVKQDPQPNAMCIGMDEPIIVVTTGLVELLDEEEMRAVVGHEVGHALSGHSVYRTIMLFLTNLALALAWIPLGALAIRAIIAALLEWFRKSELSADRAGLLVGQDLEASMRGLMKLAGGNHLHEMNVDAFLQQAEEYDRGGDVRDSVLKILNVLPRSHPFTTIRAAELKKWSESRDYQRIMDGHYPRRDEDKDASARESFRESASSYADTVKNSKDPLLRLVNDIAGGTADIGGKLRDRFNNRGSGGSAPADGSGPADPSPN
;
A
#
# COMPACT_ATOMS: atom_id res chain seq x y z
N MET A 1 35.12 -28.47 -22.63
CA MET A 1 33.93 -27.62 -22.77
C MET A 1 33.80 -26.83 -21.49
N PRO A 2 34.17 -25.53 -21.46
CA PRO A 2 34.09 -24.77 -20.22
C PRO A 2 32.63 -24.43 -19.91
N GLU A 3 32.29 -24.58 -18.63
CA GLU A 3 31.01 -24.24 -17.98
C GLU A 3 30.39 -22.94 -18.52
N LEU A 4 29.15 -23.04 -19.02
CA LEU A 4 28.34 -21.89 -19.39
C LEU A 4 28.01 -21.06 -18.14
N ASN A 5 28.45 -19.81 -18.20
CA ASN A 5 28.25 -18.74 -17.24
C ASN A 5 26.77 -18.64 -16.80
N LYS A 6 26.47 -18.96 -15.53
CA LYS A 6 25.13 -18.87 -14.92
C LYS A 6 24.70 -17.44 -14.53
N ASN A 7 25.53 -16.44 -14.81
CA ASN A 7 25.30 -15.04 -14.42
C ASN A 7 24.84 -14.18 -15.63
N VAL A 8 23.66 -14.47 -16.16
CA VAL A 8 22.92 -13.64 -17.11
C VAL A 8 21.44 -13.74 -16.70
N PRO A 9 20.66 -12.63 -16.64
CA PRO A 9 19.33 -12.62 -16.04
C PRO A 9 18.45 -13.75 -16.56
N SER A 10 17.70 -14.41 -15.68
CA SER A 10 16.88 -15.58 -16.02
C SER A 10 15.95 -15.24 -17.20
N ARG A 11 16.35 -15.67 -18.39
CA ARG A 11 15.79 -15.32 -19.70
C ARG A 11 14.36 -15.83 -19.96
N GLU A 12 13.67 -16.34 -18.94
CA GLU A 12 12.33 -16.91 -19.05
C GLU A 12 11.21 -15.96 -18.62
N ARG A 13 11.52 -14.83 -17.98
CA ARG A 13 10.47 -13.86 -17.58
C ARG A 13 9.92 -13.10 -18.79
N ARG A 14 8.59 -13.00 -18.85
CA ARG A 14 7.89 -12.24 -19.89
C ARG A 14 8.18 -10.76 -19.78
N ARG A 15 8.47 -10.13 -20.92
CA ARG A 15 8.61 -8.67 -21.02
C ARG A 15 7.28 -8.02 -21.38
N PHE A 16 7.08 -6.77 -20.97
CA PHE A 16 5.93 -5.95 -21.34
C PHE A 16 6.36 -4.67 -22.08
N PRO A 17 6.81 -4.77 -23.35
CA PRO A 17 7.19 -3.59 -24.13
C PRO A 17 6.04 -2.58 -24.22
N GLY A 18 6.36 -1.30 -23.97
CA GLY A 18 5.45 -0.17 -24.03
C GLY A 18 4.39 -0.14 -22.94
N ILE A 19 4.45 -0.98 -21.90
CA ILE A 19 3.40 -1.06 -20.88
C ILE A 19 3.15 0.29 -20.20
N SER A 20 1.89 0.72 -20.17
CA SER A 20 1.47 1.87 -19.37
C SER A 20 1.27 1.47 -17.92
N SER A 21 1.53 2.40 -16.98
CA SER A 21 1.20 2.19 -15.55
C SER A 21 -0.27 1.82 -15.36
N ARG A 22 -1.14 2.30 -16.26
CA ARG A 22 -2.56 1.97 -16.32
C ARG A 22 -2.86 0.47 -16.44
N ALA A 23 -1.92 -0.33 -16.91
CA ALA A 23 -2.11 -1.78 -16.99
C ALA A 23 -2.24 -2.42 -15.62
N TYR A 24 -1.47 -1.96 -14.62
CA TYR A 24 -1.39 -2.57 -13.30
C TYR A 24 -1.90 -1.66 -12.17
N GLU A 25 -2.16 -0.38 -12.43
CA GLU A 25 -2.73 0.55 -11.46
C GLU A 25 -3.99 -0.01 -10.77
N HIS A 26 -3.99 0.07 -9.44
CA HIS A 26 -5.17 -0.22 -8.65
C HIS A 26 -6.26 0.83 -8.95
N PRO A 27 -7.55 0.46 -9.14
CA PRO A 27 -8.60 1.43 -9.47
C PRO A 27 -8.72 2.60 -8.49
N ALA A 28 -8.46 2.35 -7.20
CA ALA A 28 -8.45 3.37 -6.15
C ALA A 28 -7.30 4.39 -6.29
N ASP A 29 -6.14 3.95 -6.80
CA ASP A 29 -4.99 4.81 -7.07
C ASP A 29 -5.30 5.77 -8.23
N ARG A 30 -5.78 5.22 -9.35
CA ARG A 30 -6.21 5.98 -10.53
C ARG A 30 -7.23 7.07 -10.22
N SER A 31 -8.25 6.77 -9.40
CA SER A 31 -9.27 7.77 -9.03
C SER A 31 -8.73 8.94 -8.24
N ALA A 32 -7.79 8.69 -7.34
CA ALA A 32 -7.33 9.68 -6.38
C ALA A 32 -6.49 10.77 -7.07
N LEU A 33 -5.61 10.41 -8.01
CA LEU A 33 -4.85 11.38 -8.81
C LEU A 33 -5.76 12.25 -9.69
N VAL A 34 -6.74 11.64 -10.36
CA VAL A 34 -7.71 12.38 -11.19
C VAL A 34 -8.54 13.34 -10.36
N SER A 35 -8.90 12.96 -9.13
CA SER A 35 -9.70 13.81 -8.23
C SER A 35 -8.89 14.99 -7.67
N LEU A 36 -7.62 14.77 -7.32
CA LEU A 36 -6.72 15.82 -6.85
C LEU A 36 -6.48 16.90 -7.92
N ARG A 37 -6.24 16.51 -9.17
CA ARG A 37 -5.99 17.45 -10.30
C ARG A 37 -7.20 18.34 -10.64
N LYS A 38 -8.42 17.93 -10.26
CA LYS A 38 -9.64 18.73 -10.49
C LYS A 38 -9.84 19.83 -9.46
N LEU A 39 -9.07 19.85 -8.38
CA LEU A 39 -9.16 20.89 -7.36
C LEU A 39 -8.60 22.21 -7.91
N THR A 40 -9.42 23.26 -7.90
CA THR A 40 -9.03 24.60 -8.35
C THR A 40 -7.78 25.07 -7.59
N GLY A 41 -6.71 25.39 -8.32
CA GLY A 41 -5.46 25.89 -7.72
C GLY A 41 -4.46 24.82 -7.31
N PHE A 42 -4.76 23.53 -7.51
CA PHE A 42 -3.83 22.42 -7.22
C PHE A 42 -2.47 22.62 -7.91
N ASP A 43 -2.44 22.95 -9.20
CA ASP A 43 -1.18 23.12 -9.94
C ASP A 43 -0.29 24.22 -9.37
N LYS A 44 -0.88 25.30 -8.85
CA LYS A 44 -0.12 26.40 -8.22
C LYS A 44 0.51 25.95 -6.91
N VAL A 45 -0.26 25.26 -6.07
CA VAL A 45 0.21 24.71 -4.79
C VAL A 45 1.27 23.64 -5.02
N PHE A 46 1.01 22.73 -5.96
CA PHE A 46 1.93 21.67 -6.34
C PHE A 46 3.25 22.23 -6.87
N LYS A 47 3.20 23.24 -7.75
CA LYS A 47 4.42 23.90 -8.26
C LYS A 47 5.19 24.62 -7.15
N ALA A 48 4.49 25.29 -6.23
CA ALA A 48 5.12 25.95 -5.09
C ALA A 48 5.83 24.94 -4.18
N ILE A 49 5.16 23.85 -3.80
CA ILE A 49 5.75 22.78 -2.98
C ILE A 49 6.93 22.13 -3.72
N SER A 50 6.75 21.77 -4.99
CA SER A 50 7.79 21.12 -5.80
C SER A 50 9.02 21.99 -5.94
N GLY A 51 8.87 23.31 -6.12
CA GLY A 51 9.98 24.25 -6.19
C GLY A 51 10.74 24.42 -4.86
N MET A 52 10.12 24.08 -3.74
CA MET A 52 10.76 24.09 -2.42
C MET A 52 11.47 22.78 -2.08
N LEU A 53 11.25 21.70 -2.85
CA LEU A 53 11.87 20.41 -2.59
C LEU A 53 13.36 20.46 -2.98
N PRO A 54 14.28 20.12 -2.05
CA PRO A 54 15.69 20.20 -2.30
C PRO A 54 16.17 18.91 -2.99
N GLU A 55 15.73 18.66 -4.22
CA GLU A 55 15.99 17.41 -4.95
C GLU A 55 17.51 17.15 -5.11
N ARG A 56 18.28 18.21 -5.36
CA ARG A 56 19.74 18.15 -5.37
C ARG A 56 20.33 17.78 -4.00
N SER A 57 19.74 18.28 -2.92
CA SER A 57 20.17 17.93 -1.55
C SER A 57 19.91 16.45 -1.27
N LEU A 58 18.74 15.94 -1.67
CA LEU A 58 18.38 14.53 -1.52
C LEU A 58 19.38 13.61 -2.24
N ARG A 59 19.73 13.95 -3.49
CA ARG A 59 20.77 13.24 -4.26
C ARG A 59 22.12 13.26 -3.55
N LEU A 60 22.55 14.44 -3.07
CA LEU A 60 23.83 14.57 -2.37
C LEU A 60 23.84 13.77 -1.06
N LEU A 61 22.73 13.73 -0.33
CA LEU A 61 22.61 12.98 0.92
C LEU A 61 22.86 11.47 0.70
N PHE A 62 22.17 10.85 -0.26
CA PHE A 62 22.38 9.43 -0.55
C PHE A 62 23.74 9.15 -1.19
N LEU A 63 24.27 10.08 -1.99
CA LEU A 63 25.62 9.94 -2.51
C LEU A 63 26.69 10.00 -1.40
N SER A 64 26.43 10.76 -0.32
CA SER A 64 27.38 10.93 0.79
C SER A 64 27.30 9.85 1.87
N ASP A 65 26.11 9.31 2.14
CA ASP A 65 25.83 8.49 3.32
C ASP A 65 25.12 7.17 2.97
N SER A 66 25.36 6.63 1.77
CA SER A 66 24.86 5.33 1.33
C SER A 66 25.78 4.73 0.27
N VAL A 67 25.66 3.42 0.03
CA VAL A 67 26.44 2.75 -1.02
C VAL A 67 25.65 2.72 -2.31
N ARG A 68 26.20 3.27 -3.39
CA ARG A 68 25.57 3.25 -4.70
C ARG A 68 25.59 1.83 -5.29
N VAL A 69 24.44 1.37 -5.78
CA VAL A 69 24.31 0.12 -6.52
C VAL A 69 24.81 0.32 -7.96
N SER A 70 25.71 -0.54 -8.43
CA SER A 70 26.34 -0.50 -9.75
C SER A 70 26.93 -1.85 -10.13
N ASP A 71 27.51 -1.98 -11.33
CA ASP A 71 28.28 -3.18 -11.72
C ASP A 71 29.47 -3.46 -10.79
N GLN A 72 29.95 -2.48 -10.01
CA GLN A 72 31.09 -2.61 -9.11
C GLN A 72 30.69 -2.80 -7.63
N GLN A 73 29.43 -2.55 -7.29
CA GLN A 73 28.94 -2.54 -5.90
C GLN A 73 27.50 -3.04 -5.87
N PHE A 74 27.21 -4.07 -5.05
CA PHE A 74 25.88 -4.71 -5.02
C PHE A 74 25.41 -5.16 -6.42
N GLN A 75 26.28 -5.84 -7.17
CA GLN A 75 26.02 -6.24 -8.56
C GLN A 75 24.69 -6.99 -8.74
N HIS A 76 24.33 -7.90 -7.84
CA HIS A 76 23.07 -8.63 -7.90
C HIS A 76 21.84 -7.71 -7.84
N LEU A 77 21.85 -6.69 -6.98
CA LEU A 77 20.77 -5.69 -6.94
C LEU A 77 20.76 -4.84 -8.21
N HIS A 78 21.93 -4.54 -8.76
CA HIS A 78 22.04 -3.82 -10.03
C HIS A 78 21.43 -4.61 -11.19
N ASP A 79 21.68 -5.91 -11.25
CA ASP A 79 21.11 -6.81 -12.24
C ASP A 79 19.58 -6.90 -12.10
N MET A 80 19.07 -7.11 -10.88
CA MET A 80 17.63 -7.09 -10.61
C MET A 80 16.95 -5.78 -11.04
N LEU A 81 17.61 -4.64 -10.78
CA LEU A 81 17.10 -3.33 -11.15
C LEU A 81 17.02 -3.16 -12.67
N ARG A 82 18.09 -3.56 -13.38
CA ARG A 82 18.12 -3.52 -14.85
C ARG A 82 17.07 -4.45 -15.44
N ASP A 83 16.90 -5.63 -14.87
CA ASP A 83 15.86 -6.58 -15.27
C ASP A 83 14.46 -6.03 -15.08
N ALA A 84 14.17 -5.44 -13.92
CA ALA A 84 12.88 -4.83 -13.63
C ALA A 84 12.56 -3.70 -14.61
N CYS A 85 13.53 -2.81 -14.87
CA CYS A 85 13.39 -1.75 -15.86
C CYS A 85 13.21 -2.33 -17.27
N TYR A 86 13.93 -3.40 -17.62
CA TYR A 86 13.80 -4.05 -18.91
C TYR A 86 12.42 -4.71 -19.12
N ILE A 87 11.89 -5.38 -18.08
CA ILE A 87 10.59 -6.06 -18.08
C ILE A 87 9.44 -5.06 -18.23
N LEU A 88 9.47 -3.97 -17.44
CA LEU A 88 8.45 -2.90 -17.49
C LEU A 88 8.73 -1.83 -18.57
N ASP A 89 9.78 -2.03 -19.37
CA ASP A 89 10.19 -1.13 -20.44
C ASP A 89 10.36 0.33 -19.96
N LEU A 90 11.05 0.52 -18.83
CA LEU A 90 11.36 1.84 -18.29
C LEU A 90 12.61 2.40 -18.99
N ASP A 91 12.47 3.54 -19.68
CA ASP A 91 13.51 4.12 -20.55
C ASP A 91 14.81 4.46 -19.81
N LYS A 92 14.69 4.93 -18.56
CA LYS A 92 15.82 5.35 -17.74
C LYS A 92 15.85 4.54 -16.45
N VAL A 93 16.93 3.77 -16.28
CA VAL A 93 17.19 3.05 -15.03
C VAL A 93 17.45 4.07 -13.91
N PRO A 94 16.63 4.10 -12.84
CA PRO A 94 16.82 5.02 -11.73
C PRO A 94 18.10 4.69 -10.96
N GLN A 95 18.63 5.65 -10.23
CA GLN A 95 19.75 5.35 -9.32
C GLN A 95 19.24 4.52 -8.15
N MET A 96 20.04 3.58 -7.67
CA MET A 96 19.71 2.78 -6.50
C MET A 96 20.83 2.87 -5.46
N TYR A 97 20.47 2.96 -4.19
CA TYR A 97 21.39 3.03 -3.06
C TYR A 97 21.01 2.02 -1.98
N VAL A 98 22.02 1.43 -1.34
CA VAL A 98 21.88 0.67 -0.10
C VAL A 98 22.25 1.56 1.07
N LYS A 99 21.29 1.80 1.96
CA LYS A 99 21.47 2.59 3.17
C LYS A 99 21.62 1.67 4.38
N GLN A 100 22.58 1.96 5.26
CA GLN A 100 22.69 1.26 6.53
C GLN A 100 21.49 1.61 7.40
N ASP A 101 20.62 0.62 7.61
CA ASP A 101 19.46 0.69 8.49
C ASP A 101 18.98 -0.75 8.76
N PRO A 102 18.90 -1.19 10.03
CA PRO A 102 18.44 -2.53 10.35
C PRO A 102 16.94 -2.74 10.11
N GLN A 103 16.14 -1.67 9.96
CA GLN A 103 14.71 -1.79 9.68
C GLN A 103 14.50 -2.13 8.19
N PRO A 104 13.88 -3.28 7.86
CA PRO A 104 13.62 -3.67 6.46
C PRO A 104 12.71 -2.66 5.77
N ASN A 105 13.22 -1.98 4.74
CA ASN A 105 12.49 -0.96 4.01
C ASN A 105 13.09 -0.74 2.61
N ALA A 106 12.23 -0.36 1.68
CA ALA A 106 12.61 0.16 0.38
C ALA A 106 11.73 1.38 0.05
N MET A 107 12.23 2.29 -0.76
CA MET A 107 11.43 3.42 -1.22
C MET A 107 11.93 3.99 -2.55
N CYS A 108 10.98 4.42 -3.36
CA CYS A 108 11.18 5.22 -4.55
C CYS A 108 10.82 6.69 -4.28
N ILE A 109 11.80 7.58 -4.42
CA ILE A 109 11.70 9.02 -4.14
C ILE A 109 12.40 9.81 -5.25
N GLY A 110 12.25 11.13 -5.28
CA GLY A 110 12.76 11.99 -6.35
C GLY A 110 11.62 12.52 -7.23
N MET A 111 11.96 13.59 -7.96
CA MET A 111 11.03 14.32 -8.80
C MET A 111 11.30 14.00 -10.27
N ASP A 112 12.30 14.65 -10.86
CA ASP A 112 12.66 14.49 -12.26
C ASP A 112 13.48 13.22 -12.48
N GLU A 113 14.28 12.84 -11.49
CA GLU A 113 15.08 11.61 -11.50
C GLU A 113 14.76 10.77 -10.27
N PRO A 114 13.94 9.71 -10.40
CA PRO A 114 13.67 8.81 -9.31
C PRO A 114 14.95 8.12 -8.80
N ILE A 115 14.99 7.91 -7.50
CA ILE A 115 16.03 7.22 -6.75
C ILE A 115 15.34 6.14 -5.93
N ILE A 116 15.85 4.93 -6.02
CA ILE A 116 15.44 3.80 -5.21
C ILE A 116 16.43 3.66 -4.05
N VAL A 117 15.93 3.51 -2.84
CA VAL A 117 16.75 3.31 -1.65
C VAL A 117 16.28 2.04 -0.97
N VAL A 118 17.22 1.14 -0.68
CA VAL A 118 16.97 -0.12 0.03
C VAL A 118 17.80 -0.15 1.29
N THR A 119 17.24 -0.64 2.39
CA THR A 119 17.96 -0.76 3.66
C THR A 119 18.75 -2.06 3.76
N THR A 120 19.84 -2.07 4.51
CA THR A 120 20.60 -3.29 4.82
C THR A 120 19.72 -4.38 5.44
N GLY A 121 18.78 -3.99 6.33
CA GLY A 121 17.84 -4.94 6.93
C GLY A 121 16.93 -5.65 5.92
N LEU A 122 16.60 -5.00 4.80
CA LEU A 122 15.82 -5.65 3.74
C LEU A 122 16.68 -6.59 2.89
N VAL A 123 17.91 -6.17 2.57
CA VAL A 123 18.88 -6.98 1.82
C VAL A 123 19.22 -8.27 2.56
N GLU A 124 19.30 -8.22 3.89
CA GLU A 124 19.59 -9.39 4.73
C GLU A 124 18.37 -10.30 4.95
N LEU A 125 17.16 -9.77 4.82
CA LEU A 125 15.91 -10.48 5.11
C LEU A 125 15.41 -11.31 3.93
N LEU A 126 15.48 -10.77 2.71
CA LEU A 126 14.84 -11.33 1.54
C LEU A 126 15.77 -12.22 0.71
N ASP A 127 15.21 -13.28 0.13
CA ASP A 127 15.89 -14.08 -0.89
C ASP A 127 15.90 -13.36 -2.26
N GLU A 128 16.50 -13.99 -3.28
CA GLU A 128 16.65 -13.40 -4.61
C GLU A 128 15.31 -13.06 -5.28
N GLU A 129 14.32 -13.95 -5.18
CA GLU A 129 13.03 -13.81 -5.86
C GLU A 129 12.10 -12.85 -5.10
N GLU A 130 12.14 -12.90 -3.77
CA GLU A 130 11.46 -11.94 -2.90
C GLU A 130 12.00 -10.52 -3.10
N MET A 131 13.34 -10.36 -3.18
CA MET A 131 13.97 -9.07 -3.47
C MET A 131 13.62 -8.58 -4.87
N ARG A 132 13.53 -9.47 -5.86
CA ARG A 132 13.11 -9.11 -7.22
C ARG A 132 11.68 -8.57 -7.26
N ALA A 133 10.76 -9.15 -6.47
CA ALA A 133 9.41 -8.60 -6.32
C ALA A 133 9.44 -7.19 -5.71
N VAL A 134 10.28 -6.94 -4.71
CA VAL A 134 10.46 -5.60 -4.11
C VAL A 134 11.08 -4.61 -5.10
N VAL A 135 12.14 -4.99 -5.82
CA VAL A 135 12.76 -4.11 -6.82
C VAL A 135 11.76 -3.79 -7.93
N GLY A 136 10.97 -4.77 -8.37
CA GLY A 136 9.88 -4.56 -9.31
C GLY A 136 8.80 -3.61 -8.80
N HIS A 137 8.47 -3.70 -7.51
CA HIS A 137 7.54 -2.80 -6.83
C HIS A 137 8.07 -1.34 -6.86
N GLU A 138 9.34 -1.12 -6.52
CA GLU A 138 9.94 0.23 -6.54
C GLU A 138 10.09 0.79 -7.96
N VAL A 139 10.41 -0.05 -8.95
CA VAL A 139 10.40 0.34 -10.36
C VAL A 139 8.98 0.66 -10.83
N GLY A 140 7.97 -0.06 -10.33
CA GLY A 140 6.56 0.26 -10.54
C GLY A 140 6.20 1.65 -10.02
N HIS A 141 6.67 2.05 -8.85
CA HIS A 141 6.52 3.42 -8.36
C HIS A 141 7.19 4.46 -9.26
N ALA A 142 8.40 4.18 -9.77
CA ALA A 142 9.08 5.06 -10.71
C ALA A 142 8.29 5.22 -12.02
N LEU A 143 7.82 4.12 -12.61
CA LEU A 143 7.07 4.12 -13.87
C LEU A 143 5.70 4.83 -13.72
N SER A 144 5.02 4.64 -12.59
CA SER A 144 3.73 5.30 -12.31
C SER A 144 3.86 6.76 -11.85
N GLY A 145 5.08 7.29 -11.72
CA GLY A 145 5.31 8.66 -11.23
C GLY A 145 4.96 8.86 -9.75
N HIS A 146 4.92 7.77 -8.97
CA HIS A 146 4.58 7.81 -7.54
C HIS A 146 5.68 8.43 -6.67
N SER A 147 6.94 8.43 -7.15
CA SER A 147 8.11 8.98 -6.45
C SER A 147 7.94 10.45 -6.09
N VAL A 148 7.31 11.23 -6.99
CA VAL A 148 7.05 12.67 -6.82
C VAL A 148 6.19 12.92 -5.57
N TYR A 149 5.06 12.24 -5.50
CA TYR A 149 4.11 12.40 -4.40
C TYR A 149 4.66 11.84 -3.09
N ARG A 150 5.42 10.74 -3.15
CA ARG A 150 6.14 10.22 -1.99
C ARG A 150 7.13 11.24 -1.44
N THR A 151 7.87 11.91 -2.32
CA THR A 151 8.83 12.95 -1.94
C THR A 151 8.14 14.15 -1.28
N ILE A 152 7.02 14.60 -1.88
CA ILE A 152 6.18 15.65 -1.30
C ILE A 152 5.67 15.24 0.09
N MET A 153 5.18 14.01 0.24
CA MET A 153 4.67 13.50 1.50
C MET A 153 5.75 13.53 2.59
N LEU A 154 6.95 13.00 2.32
CA LEU A 154 8.06 13.00 3.28
C LEU A 154 8.44 14.42 3.72
N PHE A 155 8.51 15.36 2.76
CA PHE A 155 8.77 16.76 3.06
C PHE A 155 7.68 17.39 3.92
N LEU A 156 6.40 17.19 3.56
CA LEU A 156 5.26 17.74 4.30
C LEU A 156 5.15 17.14 5.70
N THR A 157 5.43 15.85 5.88
CA THR A 157 5.47 15.21 7.19
C THR A 157 6.55 15.84 8.08
N ASN A 158 7.76 16.05 7.56
CA ASN A 158 8.82 16.73 8.29
C ASN A 158 8.46 18.20 8.62
N LEU A 159 7.85 18.90 7.67
CA LEU A 159 7.37 20.26 7.87
C LEU A 159 6.28 20.34 8.93
N ALA A 160 5.33 19.39 8.94
CA ALA A 160 4.27 19.33 9.94
C ALA A 160 4.80 19.11 11.34
N LEU A 161 5.85 18.30 11.49
CA LEU A 161 6.55 18.11 12.76
C LEU A 161 7.24 19.41 13.20
N ALA A 162 7.94 20.09 12.28
CA ALA A 162 8.61 21.35 12.56
C ALA A 162 7.64 22.49 12.94
N LEU A 163 6.42 22.48 12.39
CA LEU A 163 5.37 23.47 12.62
C LEU A 163 4.29 23.01 13.63
N ALA A 164 4.51 21.92 14.34
CA ALA A 164 3.51 21.33 15.25
C ALA A 164 3.03 22.29 16.35
N TRP A 165 3.82 23.33 16.66
CA TRP A 165 3.53 24.37 17.64
C TRP A 165 2.53 25.45 17.14
N ILE A 166 2.19 25.49 15.85
CA ILE A 166 1.20 26.42 15.27
C ILE A 166 -0.15 25.71 15.10
N PRO A 167 -1.18 25.98 15.93
CA PRO A 167 -2.39 25.14 16.00
C PRO A 167 -3.21 25.07 14.71
N LEU A 168 -3.41 26.21 14.03
CA LEU A 168 -4.25 26.26 12.82
C LEU A 168 -3.53 25.78 11.55
N GLY A 169 -2.24 26.11 11.41
CA GLY A 169 -1.41 25.63 10.30
C GLY A 169 -1.22 24.10 10.34
N ALA A 170 -1.07 23.54 11.55
CA ALA A 170 -0.92 22.11 11.73
C ALA A 170 -2.16 21.32 11.29
N LEU A 171 -3.38 21.83 11.49
CA LEU A 171 -4.61 21.11 11.10
C LEU A 171 -4.74 20.98 9.59
N ALA A 172 -4.51 22.07 8.84
CA ALA A 172 -4.57 22.05 7.38
C ALA A 172 -3.50 21.12 6.77
N ILE A 173 -2.25 21.21 7.27
CA ILE A 173 -1.16 20.34 6.83
C ILE A 173 -1.46 18.87 7.17
N ARG A 174 -2.01 18.57 8.36
CA ARG A 174 -2.42 17.21 8.74
C ARG A 174 -3.50 16.64 7.83
N ALA A 175 -4.47 17.44 7.40
CA ALA A 175 -5.50 16.99 6.46
C ALA A 175 -4.88 16.63 5.09
N ILE A 176 -3.95 17.46 4.59
CA ILE A 176 -3.21 17.17 3.35
C ILE A 176 -2.38 15.89 3.50
N ILE A 177 -1.65 15.73 4.61
CA ILE A 177 -0.87 14.52 4.89
C ILE A 177 -1.77 13.29 4.97
N ALA A 178 -2.92 13.37 5.63
CA ALA A 178 -3.85 12.25 5.73
C ALA A 178 -4.37 11.81 4.34
N ALA A 179 -4.69 12.77 3.47
CA ALA A 179 -5.10 12.50 2.10
C ALA A 179 -3.95 11.89 1.26
N LEU A 180 -2.73 12.43 1.39
CA LEU A 180 -1.55 11.89 0.70
C LEU A 180 -1.20 10.49 1.19
N LEU A 181 -1.29 10.24 2.50
CA LEU A 181 -1.08 8.91 3.08
C LEU A 181 -2.14 7.93 2.59
N GLU A 182 -3.41 8.34 2.48
CA GLU A 182 -4.45 7.47 1.94
C GLU A 182 -4.19 7.13 0.47
N TRP A 183 -3.85 8.13 -0.34
CA TRP A 183 -3.49 7.90 -1.72
C TRP A 183 -2.25 6.99 -1.84
N PHE A 184 -1.20 7.27 -1.08
CA PHE A 184 0.02 6.49 -1.10
C PHE A 184 -0.25 5.03 -0.70
N ARG A 185 -1.11 4.78 0.29
CA ARG A 185 -1.56 3.41 0.60
C ARG A 185 -2.28 2.71 -0.56
N LYS A 186 -2.95 3.43 -1.46
CA LYS A 186 -3.54 2.84 -2.67
C LYS A 186 -2.49 2.58 -3.76
N SER A 187 -1.49 3.45 -3.87
CA SER A 187 -0.42 3.29 -4.85
C SER A 187 0.49 2.11 -4.53
N GLU A 188 0.61 1.73 -3.25
CA GLU A 188 1.25 0.47 -2.81
C GLU A 188 0.63 -0.76 -3.47
N LEU A 189 -0.69 -0.80 -3.63
CA LEU A 189 -1.37 -1.93 -4.29
C LEU A 189 -1.06 -1.97 -5.78
N SER A 190 -0.91 -0.81 -6.43
CA SER A 190 -0.44 -0.71 -7.82
C SER A 190 1.02 -1.22 -7.93
N ALA A 191 1.87 -0.83 -6.99
CA ALA A 191 3.26 -1.23 -6.98
C ALA A 191 3.45 -2.73 -6.65
N ASP A 192 2.61 -3.32 -5.79
CA ASP A 192 2.58 -4.78 -5.57
C ASP A 192 2.30 -5.55 -6.85
N ARG A 193 1.37 -5.05 -7.66
CA ARG A 193 1.06 -5.64 -8.97
C ARG A 193 2.22 -5.51 -9.95
N ALA A 194 2.90 -4.36 -9.96
CA ALA A 194 4.12 -4.19 -10.75
C ALA A 194 5.25 -5.13 -10.28
N GLY A 195 5.42 -5.30 -8.98
CA GLY A 195 6.32 -6.26 -8.36
C GLY A 195 6.06 -7.69 -8.83
N LEU A 196 4.78 -8.10 -8.85
CA LEU A 196 4.39 -9.42 -9.37
C LEU A 196 4.63 -9.56 -10.87
N LEU A 197 4.41 -8.52 -11.69
CA LEU A 197 4.72 -8.58 -13.13
C LEU A 197 6.21 -8.72 -13.40
N VAL A 198 7.06 -8.09 -12.57
CA VAL A 198 8.52 -8.20 -12.67
C VAL A 198 9.03 -9.53 -12.15
N GLY A 199 8.55 -9.98 -10.98
CA GLY A 199 8.98 -11.23 -10.36
C GLY A 199 8.41 -12.46 -11.06
N GLN A 200 7.16 -12.40 -11.52
CA GLN A 200 6.38 -13.49 -12.13
C GLN A 200 6.29 -14.74 -11.24
N ASP A 201 6.47 -14.53 -9.94
CA ASP A 201 6.38 -15.53 -8.89
C ASP A 201 5.48 -14.97 -7.77
N LEU A 202 4.25 -15.50 -7.73
CA LEU A 202 3.28 -15.13 -6.71
C LEU A 202 3.72 -15.62 -5.33
N GLU A 203 4.32 -16.80 -5.24
CA GLU A 203 4.75 -17.37 -3.97
C GLU A 203 5.88 -16.53 -3.37
N ALA A 204 6.89 -16.15 -4.16
CA ALA A 204 7.95 -15.24 -3.70
C ALA A 204 7.38 -13.88 -3.24
N SER A 205 6.41 -13.33 -3.98
CA SER A 205 5.74 -12.09 -3.58
C SER A 205 5.01 -12.24 -2.23
N MET A 206 4.33 -13.37 -2.01
CA MET A 206 3.66 -13.68 -0.73
C MET A 206 4.68 -13.86 0.40
N ARG A 207 5.76 -14.63 0.17
CA ARG A 207 6.80 -14.86 1.18
C ARG A 207 7.49 -13.57 1.59
N GLY A 208 7.76 -12.67 0.63
CA GLY A 208 8.31 -11.34 0.91
C GLY A 208 7.41 -10.53 1.86
N LEU A 209 6.10 -10.47 1.59
CA LEU A 209 5.13 -9.80 2.47
C LEU A 209 5.02 -10.47 3.85
N MET A 210 5.09 -11.79 3.91
CA MET A 210 5.10 -12.55 5.18
C MET A 210 6.36 -12.25 5.98
N LYS A 211 7.55 -12.19 5.36
CA LYS A 211 8.80 -11.82 6.02
C LYS A 211 8.79 -10.40 6.55
N LEU A 212 8.17 -9.46 5.84
CA LEU A 212 7.96 -8.10 6.35
C LEU A 212 7.04 -8.07 7.58
N ALA A 213 6.18 -9.07 7.76
CA ALA A 213 5.29 -9.18 8.92
C ALA A 213 5.92 -9.96 10.09
N GLY A 214 6.60 -11.07 9.81
CA GLY A 214 7.02 -12.08 10.80
C GLY A 214 8.52 -12.40 10.82
N GLY A 215 9.34 -11.74 10.00
CA GLY A 215 10.78 -11.99 9.92
C GLY A 215 11.15 -13.25 9.12
N ASN A 216 12.38 -13.74 9.28
CA ASN A 216 12.96 -14.79 8.43
C ASN A 216 12.54 -16.24 8.79
N HIS A 217 11.50 -16.42 9.60
CA HIS A 217 11.04 -17.72 10.08
C HIS A 217 9.99 -18.36 9.16
N LEU A 218 10.21 -18.34 7.83
CA LEU A 218 9.24 -18.84 6.85
C LEU A 218 8.80 -20.29 7.08
N HIS A 219 9.68 -21.13 7.63
CA HIS A 219 9.38 -22.53 7.95
C HIS A 219 8.32 -22.69 9.06
N GLU A 220 8.07 -21.65 9.85
CA GLU A 220 7.02 -21.59 10.87
C GLU A 220 5.77 -20.84 10.39
N MET A 221 5.79 -20.30 9.18
CA MET A 221 4.68 -19.52 8.61
C MET A 221 4.00 -20.27 7.47
N ASN A 222 2.71 -20.00 7.25
CA ASN A 222 1.93 -20.63 6.19
C ASN A 222 1.13 -19.57 5.41
N VAL A 223 1.20 -19.63 4.08
CA VAL A 223 0.56 -18.64 3.17
C VAL A 223 -0.96 -18.65 3.35
N ASP A 224 -1.59 -19.83 3.39
CA ASP A 224 -3.05 -19.94 3.53
C ASP A 224 -3.53 -19.38 4.87
N ALA A 225 -2.81 -19.66 5.97
CA ALA A 225 -3.10 -19.10 7.29
C ALA A 225 -2.95 -17.56 7.29
N PHE A 226 -1.92 -17.04 6.62
CA PHE A 226 -1.69 -15.59 6.49
C PHE A 226 -2.81 -14.91 5.68
N LEU A 227 -3.34 -15.58 4.65
CA LEU A 227 -4.49 -15.11 3.88
C LEU A 227 -5.80 -15.20 4.66
N GLN A 228 -6.00 -16.27 5.45
CA GLN A 228 -7.14 -16.38 6.37
C GLN A 228 -7.14 -15.26 7.41
N GLN A 229 -5.96 -14.84 7.90
CA GLN A 229 -5.82 -13.68 8.78
C GLN A 229 -6.30 -12.39 8.09
N ALA A 230 -6.03 -12.22 6.80
CA ALA A 230 -6.54 -11.08 6.03
C ALA A 230 -8.07 -11.13 5.91
N GLU A 231 -8.65 -12.31 5.67
CA GLU A 231 -10.11 -12.47 5.64
C GLU A 231 -10.78 -12.23 6.99
N GLU A 232 -10.13 -12.63 8.10
CA GLU A 232 -10.59 -12.33 9.45
C GLU A 232 -10.55 -10.82 9.71
N TYR A 233 -9.47 -10.15 9.32
CA TYR A 233 -9.35 -8.69 9.43
C TYR A 233 -10.45 -7.97 8.62
N ASP A 234 -10.75 -8.43 7.40
CA ASP A 234 -11.81 -7.85 6.57
C ASP A 234 -13.22 -8.13 7.14
N ARG A 235 -13.49 -9.37 7.57
CA ARG A 235 -14.78 -9.77 8.15
C ARG A 235 -15.03 -9.18 9.55
N GLY A 236 -13.97 -8.92 10.30
CA GLY A 236 -14.03 -8.86 11.75
C GLY A 236 -14.77 -7.65 12.31
N GLY A 237 -15.57 -7.91 13.35
CA GLY A 237 -15.86 -6.94 14.41
C GLY A 237 -17.24 -6.27 14.38
N ASP A 238 -17.44 -5.36 15.31
CA ASP A 238 -18.54 -4.41 15.31
C ASP A 238 -18.11 -3.06 14.70
N VAL A 239 -19.01 -2.07 14.74
CA VAL A 239 -18.72 -0.72 14.23
C VAL A 239 -17.51 -0.07 14.92
N ARG A 240 -17.27 -0.38 16.21
CA ARG A 240 -16.12 0.15 16.95
C ARG A 240 -14.83 -0.45 16.38
N ASP A 241 -14.83 -1.73 16.03
CA ASP A 241 -13.67 -2.35 15.39
C ASP A 241 -13.35 -1.71 14.04
N SER A 242 -14.36 -1.38 13.23
CA SER A 242 -14.15 -0.61 11.99
C SER A 242 -13.53 0.77 12.25
N VAL A 243 -13.94 1.48 13.30
CA VAL A 243 -13.30 2.74 13.71
C VAL A 243 -11.85 2.51 14.13
N LEU A 244 -11.56 1.46 14.91
CA LEU A 244 -10.21 1.12 15.34
C LEU A 244 -9.32 0.74 14.14
N LYS A 245 -9.84 0.03 13.14
CA LYS A 245 -9.14 -0.24 11.88
C LYS A 245 -8.73 1.06 11.19
N ILE A 246 -9.65 2.02 11.06
CA ILE A 246 -9.34 3.35 10.49
C ILE A 246 -8.23 4.02 11.29
N LEU A 247 -8.35 4.09 12.63
CA LEU A 247 -7.34 4.71 13.48
C LEU A 247 -5.96 4.05 13.37
N ASN A 248 -5.91 2.73 13.20
CA ASN A 248 -4.67 1.97 13.03
C ASN A 248 -4.04 2.13 11.63
N VAL A 249 -4.86 2.44 10.61
CA VAL A 249 -4.40 2.70 9.23
C VAL A 249 -3.88 4.13 9.09
N LEU A 250 -4.54 5.11 9.73
CA LEU A 250 -4.25 6.54 9.54
C LEU A 250 -2.75 6.92 9.61
N PRO A 251 -1.97 6.50 10.62
CA PRO A 251 -0.56 6.90 10.73
C PRO A 251 0.39 6.11 9.83
N ARG A 252 -0.08 5.06 9.14
CA ARG A 252 0.78 4.16 8.37
C ARG A 252 1.02 4.68 6.95
N SER A 253 2.26 4.54 6.49
CA SER A 253 2.63 4.79 5.09
C SER A 253 2.18 3.64 4.18
N HIS A 254 2.22 2.39 4.63
CA HIS A 254 1.85 1.23 3.83
C HIS A 254 0.57 0.57 4.37
N PRO A 255 -0.26 -0.05 3.53
CA PRO A 255 -1.29 -0.98 4.01
C PRO A 255 -0.65 -2.14 4.78
N PHE A 256 -1.45 -2.81 5.60
CA PHE A 256 -1.01 -4.02 6.30
C PHE A 256 -0.56 -5.10 5.32
N THR A 257 0.52 -5.81 5.65
CA THR A 257 1.10 -6.86 4.82
C THR A 257 0.11 -7.98 4.51
N THR A 258 -0.74 -8.36 5.46
CA THR A 258 -1.83 -9.34 5.26
C THR A 258 -2.83 -8.88 4.20
N ILE A 259 -3.20 -7.60 4.21
CA ILE A 259 -4.14 -7.02 3.24
C ILE A 259 -3.51 -6.91 1.85
N ARG A 260 -2.24 -6.51 1.78
CA ARG A 260 -1.47 -6.50 0.53
C ARG A 260 -1.41 -7.90 -0.09
N ALA A 261 -1.14 -8.92 0.73
CA ALA A 261 -1.05 -10.31 0.29
C ALA A 261 -2.39 -10.79 -0.30
N ALA A 262 -3.51 -10.52 0.39
CA ALA A 262 -4.84 -10.89 -0.09
C ALA A 262 -5.23 -10.16 -1.39
N GLU A 263 -4.96 -8.85 -1.50
CA GLU A 263 -5.26 -8.09 -2.72
C GLU A 263 -4.38 -8.54 -3.90
N LEU A 264 -3.10 -8.84 -3.66
CA LEU A 264 -2.21 -9.32 -4.71
C LEU A 264 -2.60 -10.72 -5.21
N LYS A 265 -2.96 -11.64 -4.30
CA LYS A 265 -3.51 -12.96 -4.68
C LYS A 265 -4.81 -12.83 -5.47
N LYS A 266 -5.72 -11.99 -5.02
CA LYS A 266 -6.98 -11.73 -5.72
C LYS A 266 -6.73 -11.19 -7.13
N TRP A 267 -5.72 -10.33 -7.30
CA TRP A 267 -5.37 -9.79 -8.61
C TRP A 267 -4.72 -10.83 -9.52
N SER A 268 -3.82 -11.68 -9.00
CA SER A 268 -3.17 -12.74 -9.81
C SER A 268 -4.16 -13.77 -10.37
N GLU A 269 -5.28 -13.98 -9.66
CA GLU A 269 -6.39 -14.84 -10.10
C GLU A 269 -7.37 -14.13 -11.05
N SER A 270 -7.21 -12.83 -11.26
CA SER A 270 -8.12 -12.02 -12.08
C SER A 270 -7.85 -12.18 -13.58
N ARG A 271 -8.88 -11.91 -14.40
CA ARG A 271 -8.74 -11.85 -15.86
C ARG A 271 -7.81 -10.72 -16.31
N ASP A 272 -7.70 -9.63 -15.55
CA ASP A 272 -6.85 -8.50 -15.91
C ASP A 272 -5.38 -8.90 -15.87
N TYR A 273 -4.96 -9.60 -14.81
CA TYR A 273 -3.61 -10.16 -14.73
C TYR A 273 -3.32 -11.12 -15.89
N GLN A 274 -4.21 -12.08 -16.14
CA GLN A 274 -4.03 -13.04 -17.24
C GLN A 274 -3.92 -12.34 -18.61
N ARG A 275 -4.75 -11.32 -18.87
CA ARG A 275 -4.67 -10.52 -20.10
C ARG A 275 -3.32 -9.82 -20.26
N ILE A 276 -2.77 -9.24 -19.19
CA ILE A 276 -1.45 -8.60 -19.23
C ILE A 276 -0.39 -9.66 -19.55
N MET A 277 -0.44 -10.82 -18.89
CA MET A 277 0.46 -11.94 -19.15
C MET A 277 0.33 -12.46 -20.59
N ASP A 278 -0.86 -12.44 -21.18
CA ASP A 278 -1.08 -12.82 -22.59
C ASP A 278 -0.60 -11.76 -23.60
N GLY A 279 -0.19 -10.57 -23.13
CA GLY A 279 0.27 -9.47 -23.97
C GLY A 279 -0.80 -8.43 -24.31
N HIS A 280 -1.97 -8.51 -23.68
CA HIS A 280 -3.11 -7.61 -23.87
C HIS A 280 -3.21 -6.59 -22.74
N TYR A 281 -2.43 -5.51 -22.85
CA TYR A 281 -2.36 -4.43 -21.86
C TYR A 281 -2.32 -3.05 -22.51
N PRO A 282 -2.79 -1.99 -21.83
CA PRO A 282 -2.65 -0.60 -22.28
C PRO A 282 -1.19 -0.22 -22.50
N ARG A 283 -0.91 0.45 -23.62
CA ARG A 283 0.44 0.93 -23.94
C ARG A 283 0.59 2.44 -23.74
N ARG A 284 1.80 2.91 -23.46
CA ARG A 284 2.09 4.32 -23.16
C ARG A 284 1.83 5.26 -24.34
N ASP A 285 1.98 4.78 -25.57
CA ASP A 285 1.66 5.54 -26.77
C ASP A 285 0.16 5.82 -26.90
N GLU A 286 -0.69 4.96 -26.32
CA GLU A 286 -2.16 5.11 -26.28
C GLU A 286 -2.65 6.01 -25.12
N ASP A 287 -1.76 6.45 -24.22
CA ASP A 287 -2.18 7.20 -23.01
C ASP A 287 -2.77 8.57 -23.33
N LYS A 288 -2.41 9.16 -24.47
CA LYS A 288 -2.96 10.46 -24.92
C LYS A 288 -4.43 10.37 -25.33
N ASP A 289 -4.85 9.20 -25.78
CA ASP A 289 -6.22 8.94 -26.24
C ASP A 289 -7.14 8.46 -25.11
N ALA A 290 -6.56 8.20 -23.92
CA ALA A 290 -7.29 7.77 -22.75
C ALA A 290 -8.20 8.87 -22.20
N SER A 291 -9.51 8.62 -22.20
CA SER A 291 -10.47 9.58 -21.66
C SER A 291 -10.42 9.62 -20.12
N ALA A 292 -10.19 10.80 -19.55
CA ALA A 292 -10.31 11.04 -18.12
C ALA A 292 -11.72 10.71 -17.57
N ARG A 293 -12.75 10.74 -18.42
CA ARG A 293 -14.12 10.37 -18.06
C ARG A 293 -14.28 8.86 -17.92
N GLU A 294 -13.65 8.10 -18.80
CA GLU A 294 -13.68 6.63 -18.79
C GLU A 294 -12.93 6.08 -17.58
N SER A 295 -11.72 6.58 -17.33
CA SER A 295 -10.93 6.32 -16.12
C SER A 295 -11.72 6.58 -14.84
N PHE A 296 -12.45 7.70 -14.76
CA PHE A 296 -13.32 8.00 -13.62
C PHE A 296 -14.49 7.02 -13.49
N ARG A 297 -15.11 6.61 -14.61
CA ARG A 297 -16.22 5.65 -14.61
C ARG A 297 -15.77 4.28 -14.12
N GLU A 298 -14.62 3.80 -14.58
CA GLU A 298 -14.02 2.52 -14.14
C GLU A 298 -13.71 2.53 -12.65
N SER A 299 -13.07 3.58 -12.14
CA SER A 299 -12.80 3.71 -10.71
C SER A 299 -14.09 3.83 -9.89
N ALA A 300 -15.11 4.53 -10.40
CA ALA A 300 -16.39 4.65 -9.72
C ALA A 300 -17.12 3.30 -9.63
N SER A 301 -17.09 2.48 -10.71
CA SER A 301 -17.62 1.11 -10.65
C SER A 301 -16.86 0.24 -9.66
N SER A 302 -15.53 0.31 -9.64
CA SER A 302 -14.72 -0.45 -8.68
C SER A 302 -14.97 -0.05 -7.23
N TYR A 303 -15.20 1.25 -6.97
CA TYR A 303 -15.56 1.73 -5.64
C TYR A 303 -16.97 1.27 -5.24
N ALA A 304 -17.94 1.37 -6.15
CA ALA A 304 -19.30 0.88 -5.93
C ALA A 304 -19.30 -0.63 -5.63
N ASP A 305 -18.51 -1.42 -6.36
CA ASP A 305 -18.37 -2.85 -6.12
C ASP A 305 -17.67 -3.15 -4.79
N THR A 306 -16.65 -2.36 -4.40
CA THR A 306 -16.00 -2.47 -3.09
C THR A 306 -16.99 -2.20 -1.96
N VAL A 307 -17.78 -1.12 -2.05
CA VAL A 307 -18.78 -0.78 -1.04
C VAL A 307 -19.88 -1.84 -0.98
N LYS A 308 -20.39 -2.27 -2.14
CA LYS A 308 -21.47 -3.27 -2.24
C LYS A 308 -21.05 -4.63 -1.67
N ASN A 309 -19.82 -5.06 -1.91
CA ASN A 309 -19.32 -6.36 -1.49
C ASN A 309 -18.54 -6.30 -0.17
N SER A 310 -18.45 -5.13 0.48
CA SER A 310 -17.71 -4.98 1.72
C SER A 310 -18.31 -5.81 2.84
N LYS A 311 -17.45 -6.51 3.58
CA LYS A 311 -17.82 -7.24 4.78
C LYS A 311 -17.73 -6.37 6.04
N ASP A 312 -17.18 -5.17 5.93
CA ASP A 312 -16.97 -4.25 7.06
C ASP A 312 -18.29 -3.68 7.61
N PRO A 313 -18.54 -3.74 8.93
CA PRO A 313 -19.75 -3.24 9.57
C PRO A 313 -20.11 -1.77 9.30
N LEU A 314 -19.11 -0.86 9.23
CA LEU A 314 -19.37 0.55 8.95
C LEU A 314 -19.81 0.74 7.49
N LEU A 315 -19.13 0.08 6.55
CA LEU A 315 -19.49 0.17 5.14
C LEU A 315 -20.85 -0.47 4.85
N ARG A 316 -21.20 -1.57 5.54
CA ARG A 316 -22.54 -2.16 5.51
C ARG A 316 -23.60 -1.22 6.03
N LEU A 317 -23.37 -0.54 7.16
CA LEU A 317 -24.30 0.45 7.71
C LEU A 317 -24.54 1.59 6.71
N VAL A 318 -23.48 2.10 6.08
CA VAL A 318 -23.61 3.15 5.03
C VAL A 318 -24.42 2.64 3.85
N ASN A 319 -24.19 1.42 3.40
CA ASN A 319 -24.92 0.80 2.30
C ASN A 319 -26.41 0.57 2.66
N ASP A 320 -26.71 0.11 3.87
CA ASP A 320 -28.08 -0.10 4.37
C ASP A 320 -28.87 1.21 4.48
N ILE A 321 -28.18 2.30 4.88
CA ILE A 321 -28.76 3.65 4.94
C ILE A 321 -29.03 4.16 3.52
N ALA A 322 -28.07 4.01 2.60
CA ALA A 322 -28.20 4.47 1.22
C ALA A 322 -29.23 3.64 0.41
N GLY A 323 -29.39 2.35 0.72
CA GLY A 323 -30.36 1.44 0.12
C GLY A 323 -31.78 1.57 0.67
N GLY A 324 -32.02 2.47 1.64
CA GLY A 324 -33.35 2.74 2.21
C GLY A 324 -33.89 1.62 3.12
N THR A 325 -33.03 0.69 3.57
CA THR A 325 -33.42 -0.47 4.39
C THR A 325 -33.18 -0.26 5.89
N ALA A 326 -32.67 0.90 6.31
CA ALA A 326 -32.38 1.17 7.71
C ALA A 326 -33.52 1.90 8.44
N ASP A 327 -34.19 1.20 9.35
CA ASP A 327 -34.88 1.79 10.50
C ASP A 327 -33.81 2.26 11.51
N ILE A 328 -33.31 3.48 11.30
CA ILE A 328 -32.12 4.04 11.96
C ILE A 328 -32.38 4.34 13.45
N GLY A 329 -33.64 4.46 13.87
CA GLY A 329 -33.98 4.87 15.24
C GLY A 329 -33.88 3.76 16.30
N GLY A 330 -34.25 2.53 15.96
CA GLY A 330 -34.37 1.43 16.94
C GLY A 330 -33.03 0.78 17.32
N LYS A 331 -32.21 0.42 16.33
CA LYS A 331 -31.02 -0.43 16.54
C LYS A 331 -29.84 0.28 17.20
N LEU A 332 -29.67 1.59 16.95
CA LEU A 332 -28.63 2.40 17.60
C LEU A 332 -28.97 2.67 19.08
N ARG A 333 -30.26 2.87 19.39
CA ARG A 333 -30.74 3.10 20.76
C ARG A 333 -30.66 1.83 21.61
N ASP A 334 -31.02 0.68 21.06
CA ASP A 334 -31.03 -0.58 21.80
C ASP A 334 -29.62 -1.09 22.14
N ARG A 335 -28.61 -0.80 21.30
CA ARG A 335 -27.20 -1.13 21.61
C ARG A 335 -26.55 -0.19 22.63
N PHE A 336 -26.98 1.07 22.71
CA PHE A 336 -26.50 2.01 23.73
C PHE A 336 -27.21 1.84 25.08
N ASN A 337 -28.51 1.49 25.10
CA ASN A 337 -29.27 1.32 26.34
C ASN A 337 -29.08 -0.05 27.02
N ASN A 338 -28.68 -1.11 26.31
CA ASN A 338 -28.51 -2.43 26.91
C ASN A 338 -27.22 -2.59 27.76
N ARG A 339 -26.58 -1.47 28.12
CA ARG A 339 -25.44 -1.43 29.07
C ARG A 339 -25.78 -0.69 30.38
N GLY A 340 -27.05 -0.31 30.58
CA GLY A 340 -27.51 0.50 31.73
C GLY A 340 -28.47 -0.18 32.71
N SER A 341 -28.99 -1.39 32.45
CA SER A 341 -29.90 -2.07 33.39
C SER A 341 -29.54 -3.54 33.60
N GLY A 342 -28.75 -3.82 34.62
CA GLY A 342 -28.42 -5.17 35.04
C GLY A 342 -27.77 -5.18 36.41
N GLY A 343 -28.56 -4.96 37.45
CA GLY A 343 -28.08 -5.03 38.84
C GLY A 343 -29.02 -4.42 39.87
N SER A 344 -30.23 -4.95 40.01
CA SER A 344 -31.07 -4.72 41.19
C SER A 344 -31.59 -6.07 41.67
N ALA A 345 -30.98 -6.59 42.73
CA ALA A 345 -31.44 -7.77 43.43
C ALA A 345 -32.74 -7.45 44.20
N PRO A 346 -33.73 -8.36 44.26
CA PRO A 346 -34.85 -8.18 45.17
C PRO A 346 -34.44 -8.63 46.57
N ALA A 347 -34.70 -7.76 47.54
CA ALA A 347 -34.76 -8.11 48.96
C ALA A 347 -36.16 -8.67 49.24
N ASP A 348 -36.25 -9.85 49.83
CA ASP A 348 -37.42 -10.29 50.59
C ASP A 348 -36.93 -11.09 51.79
N GLY A 349 -37.36 -10.65 52.98
CA GLY A 349 -37.07 -11.26 54.26
C GLY A 349 -38.32 -11.85 54.91
N SER A 350 -38.16 -12.96 55.61
CA SER A 350 -38.90 -13.31 56.83
C SER A 350 -38.27 -14.55 57.49
N GLY A 351 -37.91 -14.42 58.78
CA GLY A 351 -37.44 -15.54 59.64
C GLY A 351 -38.60 -16.43 60.12
N PRO A 352 -38.38 -17.38 61.08
CA PRO A 352 -37.80 -17.05 62.39
C PRO A 352 -36.90 -18.10 63.09
N ALA A 353 -36.14 -17.60 64.09
CA ALA A 353 -35.74 -18.13 65.41
C ALA A 353 -35.18 -19.57 65.63
N ASP A 354 -33.88 -19.63 66.02
CA ASP A 354 -33.21 -20.27 67.19
C ASP A 354 -33.63 -21.67 67.74
N PRO A 355 -32.79 -22.41 68.53
CA PRO A 355 -31.42 -22.13 68.99
C PRO A 355 -30.40 -23.32 68.92
N SER A 356 -29.14 -22.98 69.23
CA SER A 356 -27.99 -23.77 69.76
C SER A 356 -28.35 -24.98 70.66
N PRO A 357 -27.44 -25.94 71.01
CA PRO A 357 -25.99 -25.76 71.25
C PRO A 357 -25.03 -26.93 70.90
N ASN A 358 -23.76 -26.60 70.63
CA ASN A 358 -22.56 -26.92 71.44
C ASN A 358 -21.28 -26.55 70.70
#